data_AF-A0A6J6RMX9-F1
#
_entry.id   AF-A0A6J6RMX9-F1
#
_cell.length_a   1.000
_cell.length_b   1.000
_cell.length_c   1.000
_cell.angle_alpha   90.00
_cell.angle_beta   90.00
_cell.angle_gamma   90.00
#
_symmetry.space_group_name_H-M   'P 1'
#
loop_
_entity.id
_entity.type
_entity.pdbx_description
1 polymer ?
#
loop_
_entity_poly.entity_id
_entity_poly.type
_entity_poly.pdbx_seq_one_letter_code
_entity_poly.pdbx_strand_id
1 'polypeptide(L)'
;MNDTASLPFHLARWFEARLHQTLDFGQTSLRLYGFDVIDPDGLDNDHPAAARVTFLAEGADMEALTRHPDSPRVRDFDAIAIVSAEWRIVPPPDPRRPRQYPIRRKARVVEVRDETGGATILRFEHEPDHVVFIAAA
;
A
#
# COMPACT_ATOMS: atom_id res chain seq x y z
N MET A 1 8.39 5.78 24.70
CA MET A 1 8.14 6.96 23.85
C MET A 1 7.43 6.41 22.64
N ASN A 2 6.09 6.38 22.68
CA ASN A 2 5.31 5.89 21.55
C ASN A 2 5.42 6.94 20.46
N ASP A 3 6.16 6.65 19.39
CA ASP A 3 5.96 7.36 18.14
C ASP A 3 4.51 7.10 17.73
N THR A 4 3.66 8.13 17.82
CA THR A 4 2.35 8.08 17.18
C THR A 4 2.63 7.92 15.70
N ALA A 5 2.34 6.74 15.13
CA ALA A 5 2.58 6.51 13.73
C ALA A 5 1.78 7.51 12.88
N SER A 6 2.29 7.85 11.69
CA SER A 6 1.65 8.87 10.86
C SER A 6 0.32 8.36 10.29
N LEU A 7 -0.60 9.28 9.96
CA LEU A 7 -1.88 8.92 9.32
C LEU A 7 -1.68 8.02 8.07
N PRO A 8 -0.72 8.30 7.16
CA PRO A 8 -0.42 7.41 6.04
C PRO A 8 -0.08 5.99 6.46
N PHE A 9 0.63 5.80 7.59
CA PHE A 9 0.98 4.48 8.10
C PHE A 9 -0.28 3.72 8.57
N HIS A 10 -1.14 4.37 9.35
CA HIS A 10 -2.39 3.76 9.82
C HIS A 10 -3.30 3.39 8.64
N LEU A 11 -3.45 4.29 7.66
CA LEU A 11 -4.23 4.04 6.45
C LEU A 11 -3.64 2.93 5.59
N ALA A 12 -2.32 2.90 5.38
CA ALA A 12 -1.68 1.85 4.61
C ALA A 12 -1.94 0.49 5.24
N ARG A 13 -1.78 0.38 6.56
CA ARG A 13 -1.98 -0.88 7.31
C ARG A 13 -3.43 -1.33 7.21
N TRP A 14 -4.34 -0.43 7.55
CA TRP A 14 -5.77 -0.64 7.51
C TRP A 14 -6.25 -1.06 6.12
N PHE A 15 -5.77 -0.39 5.07
CA PHE A 15 -6.19 -0.68 3.71
C PHE A 15 -5.60 -1.99 3.20
N GLU A 16 -4.32 -2.24 3.44
CA GLU A 16 -3.64 -3.47 3.04
C GLU A 16 -4.33 -4.72 3.64
N ALA A 17 -4.73 -4.65 4.92
CA ALA A 17 -5.48 -5.72 5.56
C ALA A 17 -6.81 -6.04 4.85
N ARG A 18 -7.54 -5.02 4.37
CA ARG A 18 -8.77 -5.21 3.58
C ARG A 18 -8.51 -5.72 2.17
N LEU A 19 -7.47 -5.21 1.51
CA LEU A 19 -7.09 -5.71 0.20
C LEU A 19 -6.70 -7.18 0.29
N HIS A 20 -6.11 -7.64 1.40
CA HIS A 20 -5.79 -9.06 1.57
C HIS A 20 -7.03 -9.96 1.59
N GLN A 21 -8.16 -9.45 2.06
CA GLN A 21 -9.42 -10.20 2.08
C GLN A 21 -10.13 -10.22 0.72
N THR A 22 -9.78 -9.30 -0.19
CA THR A 22 -10.58 -9.04 -1.41
C THR A 22 -9.80 -9.16 -2.72
N LEU A 23 -8.48 -8.99 -2.70
CA LEU A 23 -7.61 -8.99 -3.87
C LEU A 23 -6.52 -10.05 -3.76
N ASP A 24 -6.31 -10.73 -4.89
CA ASP A 24 -5.17 -11.60 -5.09
C ASP A 24 -3.89 -10.81 -5.38
N PHE A 25 -2.76 -11.52 -5.50
CA PHE A 25 -1.49 -10.94 -5.92
C PHE A 25 -1.38 -10.86 -7.45
N GLY A 26 -2.44 -11.20 -8.21
CA GLY A 26 -2.46 -11.35 -9.66
C GLY A 26 -2.44 -10.04 -10.44
N GLN A 27 -2.83 -8.93 -9.80
CA GLN A 27 -2.94 -7.60 -10.41
C GLN A 27 -1.70 -7.20 -11.22
N THR A 28 -1.89 -6.70 -12.44
CA THR A 28 -0.80 -6.29 -13.35
C THR A 28 -0.71 -4.78 -13.56
N SER A 29 -1.75 -4.05 -13.20
CA SER A 29 -1.90 -2.61 -13.33
C SER A 29 -1.70 -1.93 -11.97
N LEU A 30 -1.36 -0.64 -11.99
CA LEU A 30 -1.45 0.23 -10.83
C LEU A 30 -2.90 0.66 -10.63
N ARG A 31 -3.35 0.70 -9.38
CA ARG A 31 -4.66 1.27 -9.01
C ARG A 31 -4.49 2.42 -8.04
N LEU A 32 -5.22 3.49 -8.29
CA LEU A 32 -5.25 4.70 -7.49
C LEU A 32 -6.57 4.76 -6.72
N TYR A 33 -6.49 5.02 -5.42
CA TYR A 33 -7.61 5.16 -4.52
C TYR A 33 -7.49 6.46 -3.72
N GLY A 34 -8.62 7.05 -3.35
CA GLY A 34 -8.74 8.14 -2.38
C GLY A 34 -9.37 7.65 -1.07
N PHE A 35 -8.98 8.27 0.04
CA PHE A 35 -9.52 8.00 1.37
C PHE A 35 -10.21 9.23 1.95
N ASP A 36 -11.40 9.03 2.50
CA ASP A 36 -11.99 9.95 3.48
C ASP A 36 -11.89 9.30 4.86
N VAL A 37 -11.19 9.93 5.80
CA VAL A 37 -11.05 9.46 7.17
C VAL A 37 -12.29 9.84 7.96
N ILE A 38 -12.98 8.84 8.52
CA ILE A 38 -14.21 9.02 9.27
C ILE A 38 -13.94 8.94 10.78
N ASP A 39 -13.12 7.98 11.19
CA ASP A 39 -12.76 7.70 12.57
C ASP A 39 -11.27 7.33 12.64
N PRO A 40 -10.37 8.30 12.92
CA PRO A 40 -8.94 8.06 13.04
C PRO A 40 -8.58 7.00 14.08
N ASP A 41 -9.24 6.98 15.24
CA ASP A 41 -8.99 6.00 16.30
C ASP A 41 -9.45 4.59 15.89
N GLY A 42 -10.44 4.52 15.02
CA GLY A 42 -10.90 3.28 14.39
C GLY A 42 -9.86 2.65 13.45
N LEU A 43 -8.92 3.43 12.89
CA LEU A 43 -7.86 2.90 12.03
C LEU A 43 -6.91 1.97 12.80
N ASP A 44 -6.63 2.29 14.07
CA ASP A 44 -5.76 1.49 14.94
C ASP A 44 -6.33 0.12 15.29
N ASN A 45 -7.65 0.04 15.34
CA ASN A 45 -8.39 -1.17 15.69
C ASN A 45 -8.93 -1.91 14.47
N ASP A 46 -8.43 -1.56 13.26
CA ASP A 46 -8.84 -2.14 11.99
C ASP A 46 -10.36 -2.04 11.72
N HIS A 47 -11.04 -1.03 12.27
CA HIS A 47 -12.49 -0.89 12.19
C HIS A 47 -12.95 -0.66 10.73
N PRO A 48 -13.93 -1.43 10.19
CA PRO A 48 -14.37 -1.37 8.79
C PRO A 48 -14.83 0.00 8.31
N ALA A 49 -15.44 0.78 9.20
CA ALA A 49 -15.98 2.10 8.87
C ALA A 49 -15.02 3.26 9.22
N ALA A 50 -13.76 2.98 9.59
CA ALA A 50 -12.81 4.03 9.99
C ALA A 50 -12.43 4.97 8.85
N ALA A 51 -12.48 4.49 7.60
CA ALA A 51 -12.31 5.30 6.41
C ALA A 51 -13.20 4.80 5.27
N ARG A 52 -13.56 5.71 4.37
CA ARG A 52 -14.18 5.40 3.09
C ARG A 52 -13.10 5.33 2.02
N VAL A 53 -13.13 4.28 1.19
CA VAL A 53 -12.21 4.11 0.06
C VAL A 53 -12.96 4.38 -1.24
N THR A 54 -12.42 5.24 -2.10
CA THR A 54 -12.93 5.48 -3.45
C THR A 54 -11.89 5.06 -4.46
N PHE A 55 -12.25 4.16 -5.38
CA PHE A 55 -11.42 3.87 -6.55
C PHE A 55 -11.46 5.07 -7.53
N LEU A 56 -10.28 5.52 -7.97
CA LEU A 56 -10.15 6.69 -8.84
C LEU A 56 -9.68 6.33 -10.25
N ALA A 57 -8.67 5.47 -10.36
CA ALA A 57 -8.07 5.15 -11.65
C ALA A 57 -7.32 3.82 -11.64
N GLU A 58 -7.17 3.25 -12.83
CA GLU A 58 -6.27 2.13 -13.10
C GLU A 58 -5.40 2.46 -14.32
N GLY A 59 -4.12 2.10 -14.27
CA GLY A 59 -3.15 2.39 -15.31
C GLY A 59 -2.02 1.38 -15.37
N ALA A 60 -1.37 1.22 -16.52
CA ALA A 60 -0.23 0.31 -16.65
C ALA A 60 1.01 0.80 -15.88
N ASP A 61 1.12 2.11 -15.68
CA ASP A 61 2.21 2.79 -14.97
C ASP A 61 1.74 4.13 -14.38
N MET A 62 2.66 4.85 -13.74
CA MET A 62 2.37 6.13 -13.09
C MET A 62 2.01 7.24 -14.08
N GLU A 63 2.52 7.19 -15.31
CA GLU A 63 2.16 8.17 -16.33
C GLU A 63 0.71 7.98 -16.76
N ALA A 64 0.31 6.74 -17.03
CA ALA A 64 -1.07 6.38 -17.35
C ALA A 64 -2.03 6.77 -16.22
N LEU A 65 -1.66 6.52 -14.95
CA LEU A 65 -2.45 6.98 -13.81
C LEU A 65 -2.55 8.51 -13.78
N THR A 66 -1.44 9.23 -13.91
CA THR A 66 -1.44 10.70 -13.83
C THR A 66 -2.30 11.36 -14.92
N ARG A 67 -2.33 10.75 -16.11
CA ARG A 67 -3.15 11.23 -17.24
C ARG A 67 -4.62 10.82 -17.17
N HIS A 68 -5.00 9.92 -16.25
CA HIS A 68 -6.39 9.49 -16.12
C HIS A 68 -7.30 10.67 -15.74
N PRO A 69 -8.48 10.83 -16.36
CA PRO A 69 -9.34 12.00 -16.17
C PRO A 69 -9.81 12.21 -14.71
N ASP A 70 -9.91 11.14 -13.93
CA ASP A 70 -10.29 11.21 -12.51
C ASP A 70 -9.11 11.47 -11.55
N SER A 71 -7.86 11.37 -12.01
CA SER A 71 -6.69 11.55 -11.15
C SER A 71 -6.56 12.94 -10.51
N PRO A 72 -7.02 14.05 -11.11
CA PRO A 72 -7.05 15.33 -10.41
C PRO A 72 -7.87 15.33 -9.11
N ARG A 73 -8.83 14.39 -8.96
CA ARG A 73 -9.68 14.26 -7.77
C ARG A 73 -8.93 13.76 -6.53
N VAL A 74 -7.68 13.34 -6.66
CA VAL A 74 -6.82 12.98 -5.49
C VAL A 74 -6.75 14.09 -4.43
N ARG A 75 -6.95 15.35 -4.84
CA ARG A 75 -6.95 16.52 -3.95
C ARG A 75 -8.22 16.67 -3.12
N ASP A 76 -9.27 15.90 -3.44
CA ASP A 76 -10.56 15.94 -2.75
C ASP A 76 -10.60 14.99 -1.55
N PHE A 77 -9.50 14.26 -1.29
CA PHE A 77 -9.39 13.21 -0.27
C PHE A 77 -8.33 13.57 0.77
N ASP A 78 -8.48 13.04 1.98
CA ASP A 78 -7.53 13.24 3.09
C ASP A 78 -6.18 12.57 2.80
N ALA A 79 -6.22 11.46 2.05
CA ALA A 79 -5.04 10.73 1.61
C ALA A 79 -5.35 9.91 0.35
N ILE A 80 -4.31 9.41 -0.30
CA ILE A 80 -4.44 8.53 -1.46
C ILE A 80 -3.60 7.26 -1.30
N ALA A 81 -4.04 6.17 -1.93
CA ALA A 81 -3.26 4.95 -2.09
C ALA A 81 -2.95 4.66 -3.56
N ILE A 82 -1.72 4.25 -3.83
CA ILE A 82 -1.34 3.55 -5.05
C ILE A 82 -1.08 2.09 -4.68
N VAL A 83 -1.77 1.18 -5.38
CA VAL A 83 -1.62 -0.26 -5.18
C VAL A 83 -1.01 -0.88 -6.43
N SER A 84 0.08 -1.61 -6.25
CA SER A 84 0.79 -2.32 -7.30
C SER A 84 1.08 -3.77 -6.90
N ALA A 85 1.43 -4.61 -7.89
CA ALA A 85 2.05 -5.90 -7.64
C ALA A 85 3.43 -5.94 -8.31
N GLU A 86 4.47 -6.27 -7.55
CA GLU A 86 5.85 -6.16 -7.97
C GLU A 86 6.67 -7.39 -7.56
N TRP A 87 7.70 -7.70 -8.35
CA TRP A 87 8.69 -8.71 -7.98
C TRP A 87 9.78 -8.07 -7.13
N ARG A 88 9.79 -8.37 -5.82
CA ARG A 88 10.77 -7.85 -4.87
C ARG A 88 11.71 -8.95 -4.37
N ILE A 89 12.94 -8.58 -4.02
CA ILE A 89 13.89 -9.46 -3.35
C ILE A 89 13.42 -9.62 -1.89
N VAL A 90 13.43 -10.85 -1.37
CA VAL A 90 13.12 -11.12 0.05
C VAL A 90 14.36 -10.85 0.91
N PRO A 91 14.32 -9.93 1.88
CA PRO A 91 15.42 -9.67 2.80
C PRO A 91 15.30 -10.47 4.12
N PRO A 92 16.42 -10.72 4.83
CA PRO A 92 17.78 -10.60 4.33
C PRO A 92 18.08 -11.70 3.30
N PRO A 93 18.96 -11.46 2.33
CA PRO A 93 19.41 -12.53 1.43
C PRO A 93 19.99 -13.68 2.24
N ASP A 94 19.65 -14.93 1.91
CA ASP A 94 20.12 -16.11 2.64
C ASP A 94 21.67 -16.15 2.65
N PRO A 95 22.33 -15.93 3.80
CA PRO A 95 23.78 -15.86 3.86
C PRO A 95 24.42 -17.22 3.57
N ARG A 96 23.65 -18.32 3.62
CA ARG A 96 24.11 -19.68 3.28
C ARG A 96 24.24 -19.91 1.77
N ARG A 97 23.80 -18.97 0.93
CA ARG A 97 23.87 -19.08 -0.54
C ARG A 97 24.69 -17.96 -1.19
N PRO A 98 26.00 -17.83 -0.91
CA PRO A 98 26.86 -16.92 -1.68
C PRO A 98 26.86 -17.36 -3.17
N ARG A 99 26.70 -16.40 -4.09
CA ARG A 99 26.70 -16.59 -5.57
C ARG A 99 25.42 -17.19 -6.20
N GLN A 100 24.30 -17.27 -5.49
CA GLN A 100 22.99 -17.54 -6.13
C GLN A 100 22.22 -16.24 -6.35
N TYR A 101 21.44 -16.19 -7.43
CA TYR A 101 20.55 -15.06 -7.69
C TYR A 101 19.57 -14.88 -6.52
N PRO A 102 19.33 -13.63 -6.06
CA PRO A 102 18.42 -13.37 -4.96
C PRO A 102 17.02 -13.87 -5.30
N ILE A 103 16.40 -14.56 -4.33
CA ILE A 103 15.04 -15.06 -4.48
C ILE A 103 14.10 -13.85 -4.59
N ARG A 104 13.38 -13.78 -5.71
CA ARG A 104 12.30 -12.80 -5.91
C ARG A 104 10.96 -13.44 -5.63
N ARG A 105 10.08 -12.65 -5.02
CA ARG A 105 8.70 -13.03 -4.71
C ARG A 105 7.78 -11.91 -5.14
N LYS A 106 6.59 -12.28 -5.61
CA LYS A 106 5.56 -11.30 -5.92
C LYS A 106 5.09 -10.70 -4.60
N ALA A 107 5.01 -9.38 -4.56
CA ALA A 107 4.55 -8.61 -3.43
C ALA A 107 3.47 -7.66 -3.90
N ARG A 108 2.41 -7.53 -3.12
CA ARG A 108 1.52 -6.39 -3.23
C ARG A 108 2.16 -5.24 -2.48
N VAL A 109 2.25 -4.09 -3.12
CA VAL A 109 2.76 -2.85 -2.53
C VAL A 109 1.60 -1.88 -2.42
N VAL A 110 1.43 -1.30 -1.24
CA VAL A 110 0.45 -0.26 -0.95
C VAL A 110 1.23 0.96 -0.51
N GLU A 111 1.29 1.98 -1.37
CA GLU A 111 1.86 3.27 -1.03
C GLU A 111 0.74 4.24 -0.69
N VAL A 112 0.71 4.75 0.55
CA VAL A 112 -0.21 5.80 0.97
C VAL A 112 0.53 7.11 1.10
N ARG A 113 -0.07 8.20 0.63
CA ARG A 113 0.44 9.56 0.78
C ARG A 113 -0.67 10.51 1.20
N ASP A 114 -0.29 11.49 2.01
CA ASP A 114 -1.08 12.67 2.33
C ASP A 114 -0.21 13.94 2.12
N GLU A 115 -0.65 15.08 2.64
CA GLU A 115 0.12 16.33 2.59
C GLU A 115 1.33 16.36 3.54
N THR A 116 1.39 15.46 4.52
CA THR A 116 2.42 15.41 5.57
C THR A 116 3.55 14.43 5.29
N GLY A 117 3.31 13.43 4.44
CA GLY A 117 4.31 12.43 4.05
C GLY A 117 3.70 11.19 3.42
N GLY A 118 4.31 10.03 3.66
CA GLY A 118 3.79 8.76 3.14
C GLY A 118 4.22 7.54 3.93
N ALA A 119 3.62 6.41 3.59
CA ALA A 119 3.98 5.10 4.10
C ALA A 119 3.82 4.04 3.02
N THR A 120 4.69 3.04 3.05
CA THR A 120 4.64 1.91 2.13
C THR A 120 4.52 0.62 2.93
N ILE A 121 3.56 -0.21 2.53
CA ILE A 121 3.41 -1.56 3.07
C ILE A 121 3.57 -2.56 1.94
N LEU A 122 4.28 -3.64 2.25
CA LEU A 122 4.46 -4.77 1.36
C LEU A 122 3.94 -6.03 2.04
N ARG A 123 3.15 -6.80 1.30
CA ARG A 123 2.81 -8.18 1.65
C ARG A 123 3.29 -9.09 0.55
N PHE A 124 4.00 -10.15 0.89
CA PHE A 124 4.50 -11.12 -0.08
C PHE A 124 3.51 -12.26 -0.30
N GLU A 125 3.37 -12.74 -1.53
CA GLU A 125 2.46 -13.85 -1.88
C GLU A 125 2.82 -15.15 -1.14
N HIS A 126 4.13 -15.46 -1.03
CA HIS A 126 4.61 -16.71 -0.44
C HIS A 126 4.59 -16.75 1.10
N GLU A 127 4.45 -15.59 1.74
CA GLU A 127 4.41 -15.46 3.19
C GLU A 127 3.40 -14.36 3.53
N PRO A 128 2.12 -14.58 3.22
CA PRO A 128 1.11 -13.54 3.28
C PRO A 128 0.92 -13.04 4.71
N ASP A 129 1.12 -13.87 5.73
CA ASP A 129 0.98 -13.49 7.13
C ASP A 129 2.09 -12.54 7.62
N HIS A 130 3.18 -12.38 6.86
CA HIS A 130 4.26 -11.47 7.17
C HIS A 130 4.15 -10.17 6.36
N VAL A 131 3.87 -9.07 7.06
CA VAL A 131 3.72 -7.73 6.48
C VAL A 131 4.96 -6.89 6.78
N VAL A 132 5.57 -6.34 5.73
CA VAL A 132 6.76 -5.49 5.81
C VAL A 132 6.32 -4.03 5.73
N PHE A 133 6.75 -3.24 6.70
CA PHE A 133 6.47 -1.81 6.77
C PHE A 133 7.72 -1.01 6.39
N ILE A 134 7.56 -0.04 5.51
CA ILE A 134 8.60 0.91 5.13
C ILE A 134 8.02 2.31 5.32
N ALA A 135 8.52 3.04 6.32
CA ALA A 135 8.20 4.45 6.45
C ALA A 135 8.78 5.20 5.23
N ALA A 136 7.94 5.98 4.54
CA ALA A 136 8.43 6.89 3.52
C ALA A 136 8.77 8.22 4.20
N ALA A 137 9.99 8.70 4.00
CA ALA A 137 10.44 10.01 4.48
C ALA A 137 9.75 11.15 3.71
#